data_AF-A0A977QV96-F1
#
_entry.id   AF-A0A977QV96-F1
#
_cell.length_a   1.000
_cell.length_b   1.000
_cell.length_c   1.000
_cell.angle_alpha   90.00
_cell.angle_beta   90.00
_cell.angle_gamma   90.00
#
_symmetry.space_group_name_H-M   'P 1'
#
loop_
_entity.id
_entity.type
_entity.pdbx_description
1 polymer ?
#
loop_
_entity_poly.entity_id
_entity_poly.type
_entity_poly.pdbx_seq_one_letter_code
_entity_poly.pdbx_strand_id
1 'polypeptide(L)'
;PMVEVSTETKAVDDLPDSYFSTFDIVCATGLKQEQLERINNICRDNNKKFLCGDVWGMYGYMFADLVDHEYSEEIVQHKAVKRGPDDNEKNARETVTITVKRRAIYVPLQNALSADWSKPELRSRLRRGDPSYFVMKILLRFRDEYNRNPDPSKRKVDTEVLLKMRDELVKELS
;
A
#
# COMPACT_ATOMS: atom_id res chain seq x y z
N PRO A 1 -29.67 7.34 -10.52
CA PRO A 1 -28.30 6.80 -10.32
C PRO A 1 -28.10 6.49 -8.83
N MET A 2 -27.37 5.43 -8.44
CA MET A 2 -27.26 4.98 -7.03
C MET A 2 -26.04 5.54 -6.28
N VAL A 3 -25.15 6.27 -6.97
CA VAL A 3 -23.92 6.83 -6.40
C VAL A 3 -23.95 8.34 -6.59
N GLU A 4 -23.73 9.08 -5.51
CA GLU A 4 -23.52 10.53 -5.55
C GLU A 4 -22.03 10.81 -5.85
N VAL A 5 -21.77 11.65 -6.84
CA VAL A 5 -20.42 12.03 -7.24
C VAL A 5 -20.30 13.54 -7.10
N SER A 6 -19.32 13.97 -6.32
CA SER A 6 -18.98 15.37 -6.08
C SER A 6 -17.50 15.60 -6.35
N THR A 7 -17.11 16.88 -6.47
CA THR A 7 -15.74 17.29 -6.76
C THR A 7 -15.31 18.40 -5.81
N GLU A 8 -14.07 18.34 -5.36
CA GLU A 8 -13.38 19.42 -4.64
C GLU A 8 -12.15 19.82 -5.44
N THR A 9 -11.94 21.13 -5.61
CA THR A 9 -10.91 21.70 -6.50
C THR A 9 -9.79 22.39 -5.73
N LYS A 10 -9.94 22.57 -4.41
CA LYS A 10 -8.86 23.08 -3.56
C LYS A 10 -7.67 22.13 -3.56
N ALA A 11 -6.47 22.69 -3.40
CA ALA A 11 -5.30 21.87 -3.18
C ALA A 11 -5.45 21.11 -1.85
N VAL A 12 -4.84 19.94 -1.76
CA VAL A 12 -4.94 19.08 -0.58
C VAL A 12 -4.41 19.76 0.69
N ASP A 13 -3.44 20.67 0.54
CA ASP A 13 -2.87 21.46 1.63
C ASP A 13 -3.86 22.51 2.17
N ASP A 14 -4.80 22.97 1.34
CA ASP A 14 -5.82 23.96 1.71
C ASP A 14 -7.07 23.32 2.33
N LEU A 15 -7.18 21.99 2.29
CA LEU A 15 -8.29 21.26 2.88
C LEU A 15 -8.06 21.08 4.40
N PRO A 16 -9.08 21.35 5.24
CA PRO A 16 -8.97 21.10 6.67
C PRO A 16 -8.88 19.60 6.95
N ASP A 17 -8.18 19.20 8.00
CA ASP A 17 -8.01 17.79 8.36
C ASP A 17 -9.36 17.05 8.54
N SER A 18 -10.36 17.76 9.06
CA SER A 18 -11.72 17.24 9.22
C SER A 18 -12.35 16.77 7.90
N TYR A 19 -11.93 17.31 6.75
CA TYR A 19 -12.39 16.88 5.44
C TYR A 19 -12.11 15.39 5.20
N PHE A 20 -10.90 14.91 5.52
CA PHE A 20 -10.54 13.51 5.25
C PHE A 20 -11.29 12.53 6.16
N SER A 21 -11.72 12.98 7.35
CA SER A 21 -12.48 12.18 8.30
C SER A 21 -13.94 11.93 7.89
N THR A 22 -14.46 12.64 6.87
CA THR A 22 -15.84 12.44 6.40
C THR A 22 -15.98 11.20 5.52
N PHE A 23 -14.87 10.61 5.06
CA PHE A 23 -14.86 9.43 4.20
C PHE A 23 -14.56 8.16 5.00
N ASP A 24 -15.06 7.02 4.54
CA ASP A 24 -14.73 5.71 5.13
C ASP A 24 -13.37 5.19 4.67
N ILE A 25 -12.98 5.58 3.45
CA ILE A 25 -11.70 5.27 2.83
C ILE A 25 -11.22 6.47 2.01
N VAL A 26 -9.94 6.80 2.14
CA VAL A 26 -9.28 7.82 1.34
C VAL A 26 -8.25 7.14 0.45
N CYS A 27 -8.32 7.40 -0.87
CA CYS A 27 -7.36 6.90 -1.85
C CYS A 27 -6.61 8.10 -2.45
N ALA A 28 -5.30 8.18 -2.22
CA ALA A 28 -4.46 9.30 -2.63
C ALA A 28 -3.47 8.91 -3.73
N THR A 29 -3.36 9.74 -4.77
CA THR A 29 -2.43 9.56 -5.90
C THR A 29 -1.84 10.92 -6.29
N GLY A 30 -0.65 10.94 -6.90
CA GLY A 30 -0.06 12.19 -7.40
C GLY A 30 0.38 13.20 -6.35
N LEU A 31 0.38 12.83 -5.05
CA LEU A 31 0.76 13.72 -3.95
C LEU A 31 2.23 13.58 -3.57
N LYS A 32 2.75 14.58 -2.85
CA LYS A 32 4.05 14.55 -2.19
C LYS A 32 4.07 13.61 -0.99
N GLN A 33 5.25 13.16 -0.56
CA GLN A 33 5.36 12.24 0.57
C GLN A 33 4.74 12.83 1.85
N GLU A 34 5.01 14.10 2.15
CA GLU A 34 4.48 14.79 3.34
C GLU A 34 2.94 14.88 3.34
N GLN A 35 2.34 15.07 2.16
CA GLN A 35 0.89 15.13 1.99
C GLN A 35 0.26 13.76 2.21
N LEU A 36 0.88 12.70 1.67
CA LEU A 36 0.43 11.32 1.87
C LEU A 36 0.50 10.93 3.36
N GLU A 37 1.60 11.26 4.03
CA GLU A 37 1.78 11.00 5.47
C GLU A 37 0.77 11.78 6.32
N ARG A 38 0.54 13.06 6.03
CA ARG A 38 -0.50 13.89 6.71
C ARG A 38 -1.87 13.22 6.61
N ILE A 39 -2.32 12.88 5.40
CA ILE A 39 -3.65 12.31 5.18
C ILE A 39 -3.76 10.94 5.85
N ASN A 40 -2.71 10.10 5.75
CA ASN A 40 -2.72 8.79 6.39
C ASN A 40 -2.84 8.91 7.92
N ASN A 41 -2.10 9.82 8.55
CA ASN A 41 -2.16 10.05 9.99
C ASN A 41 -3.56 10.52 10.42
N ILE A 42 -4.15 11.49 9.69
CA ILE A 42 -5.53 11.96 9.95
C ILE A 42 -6.53 10.82 9.83
N CYS A 43 -6.41 9.98 8.79
CA CYS A 43 -7.27 8.82 8.62
C CYS A 43 -7.14 7.87 9.81
N ARG A 44 -5.91 7.55 10.22
CA ARG A 44 -5.61 6.62 11.30
C ARG A 44 -6.16 7.11 12.64
N ASP A 45 -6.00 8.39 12.96
CA ASP A 45 -6.52 9.03 14.18
C ASP A 45 -8.05 8.98 14.25
N ASN A 46 -8.72 8.90 13.10
CA ASN A 46 -10.19 8.82 12.98
C ASN A 46 -10.69 7.42 12.61
N ASN A 47 -9.83 6.39 12.71
CA ASN A 47 -10.14 5.00 12.34
C ASN A 47 -10.72 4.86 10.91
N LYS A 48 -10.20 5.65 9.97
CA LYS A 48 -10.51 5.61 8.54
C LYS A 48 -9.44 4.85 7.78
N LYS A 49 -9.83 4.19 6.70
CA LYS A 49 -8.92 3.41 5.85
C LYS A 49 -8.18 4.36 4.91
N PHE A 50 -6.92 4.08 4.64
CA PHE A 50 -6.11 4.86 3.73
C PHE A 50 -5.44 3.97 2.70
N LEU A 51 -5.47 4.42 1.44
CA LEU A 51 -4.75 3.83 0.33
C LEU A 51 -3.94 4.91 -0.36
N CYS A 52 -2.75 4.58 -0.86
CA CYS A 52 -2.08 5.43 -1.82
C CYS A 52 -1.33 4.62 -2.87
N GLY A 53 -1.01 5.25 -3.98
CA GLY A 53 -0.26 4.63 -5.06
C GLY A 53 0.01 5.58 -6.20
N ASP A 54 0.98 5.20 -7.03
CA ASP A 54 1.28 5.89 -8.28
C ASP A 54 1.78 4.90 -9.32
N VAL A 55 1.79 5.38 -10.56
CA VAL A 55 2.37 4.70 -11.72
C VAL A 55 3.40 5.63 -12.37
N TRP A 56 4.59 5.09 -12.62
CA TRP A 56 5.69 5.74 -13.34
C TRP A 56 6.17 4.83 -14.47
N GLY A 57 5.62 5.02 -15.67
CA GLY A 57 5.88 4.14 -16.81
C GLY A 57 5.29 2.75 -16.59
N MET A 58 6.14 1.71 -16.65
CA MET A 58 5.73 0.31 -16.40
C MET A 58 5.85 -0.09 -14.93
N TYR A 59 6.32 0.82 -14.08
CA TYR A 59 6.43 0.62 -12.65
C TYR A 59 5.23 1.26 -11.94
N GLY A 60 4.74 0.62 -10.89
CA GLY A 60 3.72 1.18 -10.02
C GLY A 60 3.80 0.58 -8.63
N TYR A 61 3.23 1.28 -7.66
CA TYR A 61 3.12 0.79 -6.29
C TYR A 61 1.73 1.04 -5.75
N MET A 62 1.37 0.26 -4.73
CA MET A 62 0.24 0.55 -3.86
C MET A 62 0.66 0.33 -2.41
N PHE A 63 0.12 1.17 -1.54
CA PHE A 63 0.21 1.04 -0.10
C PHE A 63 -1.21 1.05 0.47
N ALA A 64 -1.42 0.27 1.53
CA ALA A 64 -2.68 0.23 2.25
C ALA A 64 -2.41 0.30 3.74
N ASP A 65 -3.18 1.16 4.41
CA ASP A 65 -3.30 1.20 5.86
C ASP A 65 -4.78 1.09 6.23
N LEU A 66 -5.17 -0.12 6.63
CA LEU A 66 -6.53 -0.42 7.07
C LEU A 66 -6.67 -0.35 8.60
N VAL A 67 -5.67 0.21 9.28
CA VAL A 67 -5.59 0.31 10.74
C VAL A 67 -5.61 -1.08 11.39
N ASP A 68 -6.65 -1.40 12.15
CA ASP A 68 -6.88 -2.70 12.76
C ASP A 68 -8.06 -3.36 12.05
N HIS A 69 -7.77 -4.17 11.04
CA HIS A 69 -8.75 -4.61 10.07
C HIS A 69 -9.20 -6.04 10.33
N GLU A 70 -10.49 -6.22 10.63
CA GLU A 70 -11.15 -7.52 10.64
C GLU A 70 -11.86 -7.81 9.32
N TYR A 71 -11.71 -9.04 8.82
CA TYR A 71 -12.32 -9.48 7.56
C TYR A 71 -12.75 -10.95 7.64
N SER A 72 -13.67 -11.35 6.76
CA SER A 72 -14.09 -12.73 6.59
C SER A 72 -13.53 -13.31 5.30
N GLU A 73 -12.94 -14.50 5.40
CA GLU A 73 -12.39 -15.25 4.29
C GLU A 73 -13.19 -16.55 4.10
N GLU A 74 -13.59 -16.84 2.87
CA GLU A 74 -14.16 -18.14 2.53
C GLU A 74 -13.04 -19.12 2.26
N ILE A 75 -12.98 -20.20 3.03
CA ILE A 75 -12.02 -21.28 2.83
C ILE A 75 -12.74 -22.57 2.46
N VAL A 76 -12.19 -23.26 1.47
CA VAL A 76 -12.66 -24.56 1.04
C VAL A 76 -12.07 -25.63 1.93
N GLN A 77 -12.92 -26.42 2.58
CA GLN A 77 -12.50 -27.56 3.38
C GLN A 77 -13.07 -28.86 2.82
N HIS A 78 -12.27 -29.90 2.77
CA HIS A 78 -12.73 -31.24 2.43
C HIS A 78 -13.03 -32.00 3.72
N LYS A 79 -14.31 -32.22 4.01
CA LYS A 79 -14.76 -32.97 5.20
C LYS A 79 -15.07 -34.41 4.83
N ALA A 80 -14.74 -35.33 5.74
CA ALA A 80 -15.14 -36.73 5.61
C ALA A 80 -16.65 -36.85 5.88
N VAL A 81 -17.37 -37.52 4.98
CA VAL A 81 -18.82 -37.74 5.12
C VAL A 81 -19.05 -38.94 6.05
N LYS A 82 -20.03 -38.84 6.97
CA LYS A 82 -20.45 -39.98 7.82
C LYS A 82 -21.22 -40.99 6.96
N ARG A 83 -20.83 -42.26 7.04
CA ARG A 83 -21.28 -43.35 6.16
C ARG A 83 -22.62 -43.95 6.59
N GLY A 84 -23.43 -44.35 5.62
CA GLY A 84 -24.48 -45.36 5.81
C GLY A 84 -23.91 -46.78 5.69
N PRO A 85 -24.63 -47.83 6.13
CA PRO A 85 -24.15 -49.22 6.08
C PRO A 85 -23.87 -49.76 4.66
N ASP A 86 -24.47 -49.18 3.61
CA ASP A 86 -24.45 -49.68 2.23
C ASP A 86 -23.54 -48.92 1.25
N ASP A 87 -22.71 -47.98 1.71
CA ASP A 87 -21.83 -47.17 0.82
C ASP A 87 -20.50 -47.88 0.48
N ASN A 88 -20.31 -48.20 -0.81
CA ASN A 88 -19.12 -48.91 -1.34
C ASN A 88 -17.97 -48.00 -1.84
N GLU A 89 -18.10 -46.68 -1.76
CA GLU A 89 -17.06 -45.75 -2.23
C GLU A 89 -15.96 -45.52 -1.19
N LYS A 90 -14.73 -45.92 -1.52
CA LYS A 90 -13.61 -45.97 -0.56
C LYS A 90 -13.07 -44.60 -0.12
N ASN A 91 -13.46 -43.47 -0.73
CA ASN A 91 -12.91 -42.15 -0.45
C ASN A 91 -13.86 -40.96 -0.71
N ALA A 92 -15.13 -41.03 -0.31
CA ALA A 92 -16.04 -39.88 -0.44
C ALA A 92 -15.63 -38.72 0.50
N ARG A 93 -15.27 -37.56 -0.07
CA ARG A 93 -15.01 -36.30 0.63
C ARG A 93 -15.99 -35.25 0.10
N GLU A 94 -16.68 -34.56 1.00
CA GLU A 94 -17.52 -33.44 0.64
C GLU A 94 -16.71 -32.14 0.72
N THR A 95 -16.81 -31.33 -0.32
CA THR A 95 -16.22 -29.99 -0.36
C THR A 95 -17.20 -29.02 0.26
N VAL A 96 -16.84 -28.46 1.41
CA VAL A 96 -17.66 -27.49 2.14
C VAL A 96 -16.93 -26.16 2.18
N THR A 97 -17.58 -25.09 1.75
CA THR A 97 -17.10 -23.73 1.96
C THR A 97 -17.48 -23.27 3.36
N ILE A 98 -16.51 -22.79 4.13
CA ILE A 98 -16.77 -22.18 5.43
C ILE A 98 -16.24 -20.75 5.46
N THR A 99 -16.94 -19.87 6.17
CA THR A 99 -16.50 -18.49 6.41
C THR A 99 -15.70 -18.41 7.71
N VAL A 100 -14.48 -17.87 7.64
CA VAL A 100 -13.58 -17.71 8.79
C VAL A 100 -13.26 -16.23 9.00
N LYS A 101 -13.36 -15.76 10.24
CA LYS A 101 -12.94 -14.39 10.61
C LYS A 101 -11.42 -14.32 10.76
N ARG A 102 -10.83 -13.25 10.24
CA ARG A 102 -9.40 -12.92 10.24
C ARG A 102 -9.21 -11.48 10.73
N ARG A 103 -8.00 -11.17 11.19
CA ARG A 103 -7.59 -9.83 11.64
C ARG A 103 -6.19 -9.52 11.13
N ALA A 104 -5.97 -8.31 10.63
CA ALA A 104 -4.68 -7.82 10.16
C ALA A 104 -4.43 -6.41 10.73
N ILE A 105 -3.27 -6.23 11.37
CA ILE A 105 -2.85 -4.95 11.94
C ILE A 105 -1.87 -4.30 10.96
N TYR A 106 -2.25 -3.14 10.43
CA TYR A 106 -1.46 -2.38 9.47
C TYR A 106 -0.59 -1.34 10.16
N VAL A 107 0.51 -0.93 9.52
CA VAL A 107 1.40 0.13 9.98
C VAL A 107 1.12 1.43 9.22
N PRO A 108 1.36 2.61 9.82
CA PRO A 108 1.22 3.87 9.11
C PRO A 108 2.27 4.00 8.00
N LEU A 109 1.96 4.79 6.98
CA LEU A 109 2.82 5.05 5.82
C LEU A 109 4.18 5.58 6.26
N GLN A 110 4.21 6.50 7.21
CA GLN A 110 5.45 7.07 7.74
C GLN A 110 6.41 5.97 8.21
N ASN A 111 5.91 4.99 8.98
CA ASN A 111 6.72 3.87 9.46
C ASN A 111 7.18 2.96 8.31
N ALA A 112 6.34 2.75 7.31
CA ALA A 112 6.70 1.96 6.13
C ALA A 112 7.80 2.63 5.30
N LEU A 113 7.80 3.97 5.22
CA LEU A 113 8.78 4.77 4.47
C LEU A 113 10.05 5.11 5.25
N SER A 114 10.02 5.02 6.59
CA SER A 114 11.13 5.29 7.50
C SER A 114 11.79 4.01 8.04
N ALA A 115 11.73 2.91 7.28
CA ALA A 115 12.32 1.64 7.69
C ALA A 115 13.83 1.77 7.96
N ASP A 116 14.27 1.31 9.13
CA ASP A 116 15.68 1.33 9.55
C ASP A 116 16.42 0.09 9.03
N TRP A 117 17.11 0.26 7.91
CA TRP A 117 17.83 -0.80 7.21
C TRP A 117 19.12 -1.25 7.90
N SER A 118 19.56 -0.57 8.96
CA SER A 118 20.68 -1.03 9.79
C SER A 118 20.32 -2.28 10.61
N LYS A 119 19.01 -2.48 10.89
CA LYS A 119 18.52 -3.60 11.70
C LYS A 119 18.79 -4.95 11.04
N PRO A 120 19.28 -5.97 11.78
CA PRO A 120 19.62 -7.27 11.21
C PRO A 120 18.48 -7.93 10.43
N GLU A 121 17.23 -7.82 10.89
CA GLU A 121 16.08 -8.43 10.21
C GLU A 121 15.87 -7.81 8.82
N LEU A 122 15.94 -6.48 8.70
CA LEU A 122 15.73 -5.75 7.45
C LEU A 122 16.94 -5.80 6.53
N ARG A 123 18.15 -5.83 7.07
CA ARG A 123 19.40 -5.92 6.29
C ARG A 123 19.47 -7.22 5.46
N SER A 124 18.89 -8.32 5.96
CA SER A 124 18.77 -9.55 5.19
C SER A 124 17.82 -9.41 3.99
N ARG A 125 16.74 -8.65 4.16
CA ARG A 125 15.75 -8.32 3.13
C ARG A 125 16.29 -7.35 2.10
N LEU A 126 17.18 -6.43 2.49
CA LEU A 126 17.82 -5.51 1.54
C LEU A 126 18.56 -6.24 0.41
N ARG A 127 19.23 -7.36 0.73
CA ARG A 127 20.00 -8.15 -0.27
C ARG A 127 19.16 -9.07 -1.15
N ARG A 128 17.98 -9.48 -0.69
CA ARG A 128 17.13 -10.50 -1.34
C ARG A 128 15.78 -9.97 -1.81
N GLY A 129 15.43 -8.77 -1.38
CA GLY A 129 14.15 -8.14 -1.62
C GLY A 129 14.09 -7.48 -2.97
N ASP A 130 12.86 -7.23 -3.40
CA ASP A 130 12.59 -6.50 -4.61
C ASP A 130 13.03 -5.01 -4.48
N PRO A 131 13.77 -4.44 -5.44
CA PRO A 131 14.31 -3.10 -5.34
C PRO A 131 13.26 -1.99 -5.53
N SER A 132 12.02 -2.34 -5.91
CA SER A 132 10.95 -1.41 -6.22
C SER A 132 10.66 -0.43 -5.08
N TYR A 133 10.77 -0.87 -3.82
CA TYR A 133 10.62 0.04 -2.68
C TYR A 133 11.57 1.24 -2.77
N PHE A 134 12.83 1.01 -3.13
CA PHE A 134 13.82 2.08 -3.26
C PHE A 134 13.58 2.91 -4.53
N VAL A 135 13.11 2.31 -5.61
CA VAL A 135 12.69 3.04 -6.82
C VAL A 135 11.54 4.00 -6.49
N MET A 136 10.51 3.54 -5.77
CA MET A 136 9.43 4.37 -5.25
C MET A 136 9.98 5.52 -4.38
N LYS A 137 10.87 5.22 -3.42
CA LYS A 137 11.48 6.26 -2.55
C LYS A 137 12.19 7.35 -3.37
N ILE A 138 12.96 6.97 -4.41
CA ILE A 138 13.64 7.92 -5.29
C ILE A 138 12.63 8.76 -6.08
N LEU A 139 11.56 8.16 -6.60
CA LEU A 139 10.54 8.85 -7.39
C LEU A 139 9.68 9.79 -6.55
N LEU A 140 9.37 9.41 -5.30
CA LEU A 140 8.73 10.29 -4.32
C LEU A 140 9.64 11.49 -3.99
N ARG A 141 10.91 11.25 -3.70
CA ARG A 141 11.90 12.32 -3.44
C ARG A 141 12.03 13.27 -4.63
N PHE A 142 12.07 12.74 -5.85
CA PHE A 142 12.06 13.56 -7.07
C PHE A 142 10.82 14.47 -7.14
N ARG A 143 9.64 13.93 -6.84
CA ARG A 143 8.39 14.70 -6.83
C ARG A 143 8.41 15.78 -5.76
N ASP A 144 8.91 15.47 -4.56
CA ASP A 144 9.00 16.43 -3.45
C ASP A 144 9.92 17.61 -3.81
N GLU A 145 11.10 17.33 -4.38
CA GLU A 145 12.10 18.35 -4.72
C GLU A 145 11.75 19.17 -5.98
N TYR A 146 11.17 18.54 -7.01
CA TYR A 146 10.93 19.19 -8.31
C TYR A 146 9.47 19.56 -8.57
N ASN A 147 8.56 19.20 -7.65
CA ASN A 147 7.11 19.42 -7.76
C ASN A 147 6.51 18.86 -9.08
N ARG A 148 7.07 17.76 -9.58
CA ARG A 148 6.63 17.06 -10.80
C ARG A 148 7.18 15.62 -10.83
N ASN A 149 6.62 14.78 -11.69
CA ASN A 149 7.23 13.49 -12.01
C ASN A 149 8.34 13.64 -13.08
N PRO A 150 9.21 12.63 -13.24
CA PRO A 150 10.13 12.57 -14.38
C PRO A 150 9.38 12.62 -15.71
N ASP A 151 9.87 13.44 -16.64
CA ASP A 151 9.20 13.76 -17.89
C ASP A 151 9.95 13.11 -19.08
N PRO A 152 9.28 12.34 -19.95
CA PRO A 152 9.90 11.77 -21.15
C PRO A 152 10.62 12.80 -22.04
N SER A 153 10.12 14.03 -22.11
CA SER A 153 10.75 15.12 -22.87
C SER A 153 12.08 15.59 -22.27
N LYS A 154 12.26 15.40 -20.94
CA LYS A 154 13.47 15.76 -20.19
C LYS A 154 14.29 14.54 -19.79
N ARG A 155 14.07 13.40 -20.45
CA ARG A 155 14.61 12.09 -20.05
C ARG A 155 16.09 12.11 -19.70
N LYS A 156 16.95 12.76 -20.49
CA LYS A 156 18.39 12.80 -20.22
C LYS A 156 18.68 13.46 -18.86
N VAL A 157 18.17 14.67 -18.66
CA VAL A 157 18.39 15.47 -17.44
C VAL A 157 17.75 14.79 -16.22
N ASP A 158 16.50 14.33 -16.35
CA ASP A 158 15.82 13.68 -15.23
C ASP A 158 16.48 12.35 -14.85
N THR A 159 17.00 11.59 -15.83
CA THR A 159 17.75 10.36 -15.54
C THR A 159 19.01 10.64 -14.73
N GLU A 160 19.76 11.69 -15.06
CA GLU A 160 20.96 12.08 -14.30
C GLU A 160 20.61 12.42 -12.84
N VAL A 161 19.52 13.15 -12.62
CA VAL A 161 19.02 13.48 -11.26
C VAL A 161 18.63 12.21 -10.51
N LEU A 162 17.85 11.31 -11.13
CA LEU A 162 17.40 10.07 -10.52
C LEU A 162 18.58 9.16 -10.15
N LEU A 163 19.60 9.08 -11.01
CA LEU A 163 20.82 8.32 -10.72
C LEU A 163 21.62 8.91 -9.56
N LYS A 164 21.69 10.25 -9.47
CA LYS A 164 22.31 10.93 -8.32
C LYS A 164 21.55 10.64 -7.02
N MET A 165 20.22 10.75 -7.02
CA MET A 165 19.38 10.43 -5.86
C MET A 165 19.52 8.96 -5.44
N ARG A 166 19.63 8.03 -6.41
CA ARG A 166 19.94 6.63 -6.13
C ARG A 166 21.26 6.48 -5.38
N ASP A 167 22.32 7.14 -5.86
CA ASP A 167 23.66 7.03 -5.26
C ASP A 167 23.71 7.64 -3.85
N GLU A 168 22.92 8.69 -3.60
CA GLU A 168 22.70 9.24 -2.26
C GLU A 168 21.96 8.26 -1.35
N LEU A 169 20.85 7.68 -1.82
CA LEU A 169 20.07 6.69 -1.07
C LEU A 169 20.91 5.46 -0.70
N VAL A 170 21.75 4.96 -1.61
CA VAL A 170 22.63 3.81 -1.31
C VAL A 170 23.62 4.12 -0.19
N LYS A 171 24.11 5.36 -0.10
CA LYS A 171 24.97 5.79 1.01
C LYS A 171 24.21 5.86 2.32
N GLU A 172 22.95 6.26 2.31
CA GLU A 172 22.07 6.27 3.50
C GLU A 172 21.76 4.86 4.01
N LEU A 173 21.81 3.84 3.14
CA LEU A 173 21.55 2.44 3.46
C LEU A 173 22.78 1.65 3.92
N SER A 174 23.99 2.22 3.79
CA SER A 174 25.28 1.58 4.07
C SER A 174 25.69 1.72 5.53
#